data_AF-A0A7C1XC69-F1
#
_entry.id   AF-A0A7C1XC69-F1
#
_cell.length_a   1.000
_cell.length_b   1.000
_cell.length_c   1.000
_cell.angle_alpha   90.00
_cell.angle_beta   90.00
_cell.angle_gamma   90.00
#
_symmetry.space_group_name_H-M   'P 1'
#
loop_
_entity.id
_entity.type
_entity.pdbx_description
1 polymer ?
#
loop_
_entity_poly.entity_id
_entity_poly.type
_entity_poly.pdbx_seq_one_letter_code
_entity_poly.pdbx_strand_id
1 'polypeptide(L)' 'GLTGREVIDINGLGDGTAKEVSVTATDDAGAVKTFQARVRIDTPQEMEYYRHGGILHYVLRQLAG' A
#
# COMPACT_ATOMS: atom_id res chain seq x y z
N GLY A 1 -7.51 15.76 -13.59
CA GLY A 1 -7.73 14.43 -12.99
C GLY A 1 -6.53 13.53 -13.21
N LEU A 2 -6.66 12.27 -12.84
CA LEU A 2 -5.72 11.17 -13.18
C LEU A 2 -6.25 10.47 -14.44
N THR A 3 -5.34 10.04 -15.31
CA THR A 3 -5.65 9.36 -16.58
C THR A 3 -5.53 7.85 -16.48
N GLY A 4 -4.81 7.34 -15.48
CA GLY A 4 -4.51 5.93 -15.28
C GLY A 4 -3.23 5.47 -15.99
N ARG A 5 -2.48 6.38 -16.60
CA ARG A 5 -1.18 6.10 -17.24
C ARG A 5 0.01 6.59 -16.41
N GLU A 6 -0.27 7.32 -15.33
CA GLU A 6 0.75 7.86 -14.46
C GLU A 6 1.53 6.74 -13.74
N VAL A 7 2.82 6.93 -13.56
CA VAL A 7 3.61 6.17 -12.58
C VAL A 7 3.21 6.65 -11.20
N ILE A 8 2.85 5.71 -10.32
CA ILE A 8 2.33 6.00 -8.98
C ILE A 8 3.36 5.59 -7.93
N ASP A 9 3.88 6.57 -7.20
CA ASP A 9 4.73 6.38 -6.03
C ASP A 9 3.90 6.55 -4.75
N ILE A 10 3.91 5.53 -3.89
CA ILE A 10 3.18 5.54 -2.62
C ILE A 10 4.19 5.61 -1.48
N ASN A 11 4.16 6.70 -0.72
CA ASN A 11 5.09 6.98 0.36
C ASN A 11 4.39 7.00 1.72
N GLY A 12 5.09 6.52 2.75
CA GLY A 12 4.63 6.58 4.14
C GLY A 12 3.79 5.39 4.63
N LEU A 13 3.71 4.28 3.87
CA LEU A 13 2.94 3.10 4.27
C LEU A 13 3.59 2.34 5.46
N GLY A 14 4.93 2.34 5.54
CA GLY A 14 5.67 1.67 6.60
C GLY A 14 5.34 0.19 6.71
N ASP A 15 5.03 -0.26 7.93
CA ASP A 15 4.65 -1.64 8.27
C ASP A 15 3.14 -1.93 8.10
N GLY A 16 2.40 -1.03 7.44
CA GLY A 16 0.96 -1.15 7.22
C GLY A 16 0.09 -0.52 8.33
N THR A 17 0.70 0.10 9.34
CA THR A 17 -0.04 0.79 10.42
C THR A 17 -0.52 2.19 10.03
N ALA A 18 0.05 2.79 8.98
CA ALA A 18 -0.34 4.10 8.48
C ALA A 18 -1.82 4.10 8.07
N LYS A 19 -2.56 5.16 8.42
CA LYS A 19 -3.96 5.36 8.00
C LYS A 19 -4.09 6.19 6.74
N GLU A 20 -3.03 6.91 6.37
CA GLU A 20 -2.95 7.74 5.18
C GLU A 20 -1.54 7.66 4.61
N VAL A 21 -1.43 7.75 3.30
CA VAL A 21 -0.17 7.75 2.55
C VAL A 21 -0.16 8.93 1.58
N SER A 22 1.06 9.39 1.27
CA SER A 22 1.25 10.39 0.21
C SER A 22 1.47 9.68 -1.11
N VAL A 23 0.63 10.00 -2.09
CA VAL A 23 0.68 9.43 -3.43
C VAL A 23 1.20 10.51 -4.38
N THR A 24 2.25 10.19 -5.13
CA THR A 24 2.78 11.02 -6.21
C THR A 24 2.51 10.32 -7.54
N ALA A 25 1.78 11.01 -8.41
CA ALA A 25 1.45 10.53 -9.75
C ALA A 25 2.23 11.36 -10.78
N THR A 26 3.09 10.70 -11.54
CA THR A 26 3.92 11.32 -12.60
C THR A 26 3.42 10.84 -13.95
N ASP A 27 2.98 11.75 -14.82
CA ASP A 27 2.55 11.39 -16.17
C ASP A 27 3.72 11.23 -17.16
N ASP A 28 3.43 10.73 -18.37
CA ASP A 28 4.43 10.51 -19.43
C ASP A 28 5.12 11.80 -19.89
N ALA A 29 4.53 12.97 -19.62
CA ALA A 29 5.11 14.27 -19.91
C ALA A 29 5.94 14.83 -18.72
N GLY A 30 6.02 14.09 -17.62
CA GLY A 30 6.73 14.45 -16.40
C GLY A 30 5.96 15.40 -15.48
N ALA A 31 4.68 15.66 -15.73
CA ALA A 31 3.87 16.46 -14.82
C ALA A 31 3.53 15.64 -13.56
N VAL A 32 3.74 16.26 -12.40
CA VAL A 32 3.60 15.62 -11.10
C VAL A 32 2.36 16.13 -10.38
N LYS A 33 1.59 15.21 -9.80
CA LYS A 33 0.47 15.49 -8.89
C LYS A 33 0.64 14.71 -7.60
N THR A 34 0.58 15.41 -6.47
CA THR A 34 0.65 14.80 -5.14
C THR A 34 -0.68 14.94 -4.41
N PHE A 35 -1.14 13.86 -3.79
CA PHE A 35 -2.38 13.84 -2.99
C PHE A 35 -2.30 12.78 -1.90
N GLN A 36 -3.17 12.92 -0.90
CA GLN A 36 -3.28 11.95 0.19
C GLN A 36 -4.29 10.86 -0.14
N ALA A 37 -3.99 9.62 0.25
CA ALA A 37 -4.89 8.48 0.10
C ALA A 37 -5.02 7.71 1.41
N ARG A 38 -6.25 7.27 1.72
CA ARG A 38 -6.53 6.47 2.92
C ARG A 38 -6.06 5.03 2.73
N VAL A 39 -5.33 4.51 3.71
CA VAL A 39 -4.95 3.10 3.76
C VAL A 39 -6.13 2.28 4.29
N ARG A 40 -6.43 1.16 3.62
CA ARG A 40 -7.60 0.30 3.89
C ARG A 40 -7.22 -1.04 4.54
N ILE A 41 -6.16 -1.03 5.33
CA ILE A 41 -5.85 -2.12 6.26
C ILE A 41 -6.65 -1.81 7.54
N ASP A 42 -7.86 -2.35 7.59
CA ASP A 42 -8.89 -1.92 8.54
C ASP A 42 -8.87 -2.72 9.83
N THR A 43 -8.45 -3.99 9.78
CA THR A 43 -8.39 -4.90 10.93
C THR A 43 -6.96 -5.25 11.34
N PRO A 44 -6.73 -5.61 12.62
CA PRO A 44 -5.43 -6.13 13.06
C PRO A 44 -4.97 -7.36 12.29
N GLN A 45 -5.90 -8.23 11.89
CA GLN A 45 -5.60 -9.46 11.16
C GLN A 45 -5.12 -9.16 9.73
N GLU A 46 -5.67 -8.15 9.06
CA GLU A 46 -5.17 -7.70 7.75
C GLU A 46 -3.77 -7.09 7.83
N MET A 47 -3.42 -6.41 8.93
CA MET A 47 -2.04 -5.92 9.15
C MET A 47 -1.05 -7.09 9.24
N GLU A 48 -1.41 -8.16 9.94
CA GLU A 48 -0.56 -9.36 10.02
C GLU A 48 -0.42 -10.01 8.64
N TYR A 49 -1.50 -10.13 7.88
CA TYR A 49 -1.41 -10.62 6.49
C TYR A 49 -0.49 -9.76 5.63
N TYR A 50 -0.60 -8.43 5.72
CA TYR A 50 0.28 -7.51 5.00
C TYR A 50 1.75 -7.72 5.37
N ARG A 51 2.08 -7.76 6.66
CA ARG A 51 3.45 -7.98 7.16
C ARG A 51 4.06 -9.30 6.73
N HIS A 52 3.21 -10.32 6.55
CA HIS A 52 3.63 -11.65 6.11
C HIS A 52 3.65 -11.82 4.57
N GLY A 53 3.35 -10.76 3.81
CA GLY A 53 3.31 -10.80 2.34
C GLY A 53 2.07 -11.49 1.78
N GLY A 54 1.03 -11.67 2.59
CA GLY A 54 -0.26 -12.25 2.21
C GLY A 54 -0.77 -13.31 3.18
N ILE A 55 -2.08 -13.58 3.11
CA ILE A 55 -2.76 -14.57 3.97
C ILE A 55 -2.17 -15.98 3.83
N LEU A 56 -1.85 -16.41 2.60
CA LEU A 56 -1.30 -17.75 2.38
C LEU A 56 0.06 -17.93 3.08
N HIS A 57 0.94 -16.94 2.96
CA HIS A 57 2.24 -16.97 3.62
C HIS A 57 2.13 -16.89 5.13
N TYR A 58 1.18 -16.12 5.66
CA TYR A 58 0.88 -16.09 7.09
C TYR A 58 0.49 -17.48 7.60
N VAL A 59 -0.50 -18.13 6.96
CA VAL A 59 -1.00 -19.46 7.38
C VAL A 59 0.07 -20.54 7.26
N LEU A 60 0.81 -20.59 6.14
CA LEU A 60 1.84 -21.61 5.96
C LEU A 60 2.96 -21.52 7.01
N ARG A 61 3.32 -20.31 7.45
CA ARG A 61 4.31 -20.13 8.53
C ARG A 61 3.78 -20.58 9.89
N GLN A 62 2.47 -20.49 10.14
CA GLN A 62 1.86 -20.99 11.38
C GLN A 62 1.78 -22.52 11.43
N LEU A 63 1.63 -23.19 10.28
CA LEU A 63 1.57 -24.66 10.19
C LEU A 63 2.94 -25.33 10.19
N ALA A 64 4.00 -24.59 9.86
CA ALA A 64 5.37 -25.07 9.86
C ALA A 64 6.04 -25.00 11.26
N GLY A 65 5.35 -24.43 12.25
CA GLY A 65 5.75 -24.43 13.67
C GLY A 65 4.98 -25.47 14.46
#